data_AF-A0A929AMW8-F1
#
_entry.id   AF-A0A929AMW8-F1
#
_cell.length_a   1.000
_cell.length_b   1.000
_cell.length_c   1.000
_cell.angle_alpha   90.00
_cell.angle_beta   90.00
_cell.angle_gamma   90.00
#
_symmetry.space_group_name_H-M   'P 1'
#
loop_
_entity.id
_entity.type
_entity.pdbx_description
1 polymer ?
#
loop_
_entity_poly.entity_id
_entity_poly.type
_entity_poly.pdbx_seq_one_letter_code
_entity_poly.pdbx_strand_id
1 'polypeptide(L)'
;MKPAIRVLLSLVPLLLLCFADRASANSEQCRQIREVRRLAMGERLEDENLATLENRYCATAQPSTAVAAPLSTAPPDCVDLTVMTRLAQIAEARSDLVRLVESQQQLACGVAEQWGRSVLNYPNGQTAKFRSNWNYPNGQAARFGSVWTYPNGQTAKVALRWNYPNGQTAKSGSTWYYPNGKPAGFENLVSWACSILGRDECATRLLALRNTDDVWSELATLELAWQAYTINSSRE
;
A
#
# COMPACT_ATOMS: atom_id res chain seq x y z
N MET A 1 -59.81 17.85 41.29
CA MET A 1 -59.91 18.78 40.15
C MET A 1 -58.50 19.22 39.76
N LYS A 2 -58.19 19.24 38.45
CA LYS A 2 -56.95 19.69 37.75
C LYS A 2 -56.49 21.11 38.18
N PRO A 3 -55.24 21.61 37.92
CA PRO A 3 -54.50 21.40 36.65
C PRO A 3 -52.94 21.37 36.62
N ALA A 4 -52.44 20.93 35.44
CA ALA A 4 -51.22 21.30 34.68
C ALA A 4 -49.83 21.11 35.35
N ILE A 5 -48.91 20.22 34.94
CA ILE A 5 -48.35 19.79 33.63
C ILE A 5 -47.87 20.95 32.74
N ARG A 6 -46.55 20.91 32.48
CA ARG A 6 -45.72 21.64 31.49
C ARG A 6 -45.00 22.88 32.03
N VAL A 7 -43.77 22.70 32.54
CA VAL A 7 -42.54 23.41 32.10
C VAL A 7 -41.35 22.67 32.76
N LEU A 8 -40.83 21.61 32.15
CA LEU A 8 -39.54 21.01 32.58
C LEU A 8 -38.85 20.18 31.48
N LEU A 9 -39.09 20.53 30.22
CA LEU A 9 -38.50 19.85 29.05
C LEU A 9 -38.03 20.90 28.05
N SER A 10 -36.89 21.53 28.31
CA SER A 10 -36.23 22.40 27.32
C SER A 10 -34.70 22.48 27.41
N LEU A 11 -34.02 21.54 28.08
CA LEU A 11 -32.55 21.59 28.22
C LEU A 11 -31.79 20.29 27.88
N VAL A 12 -32.43 19.33 27.19
CA VAL A 12 -31.76 18.12 26.69
C VAL A 12 -32.36 17.83 25.32
N PRO A 13 -31.80 18.39 24.22
CA PRO A 13 -30.67 17.74 23.57
C PRO A 13 -29.75 18.73 22.83
N LEU A 14 -28.77 19.32 23.50
CA LEU A 14 -27.65 20.03 22.84
C LEU A 14 -26.34 19.23 22.87
N LEU A 15 -26.44 17.91 23.09
CA LEU A 15 -25.30 17.01 23.32
C LEU A 15 -25.13 15.92 22.23
N LEU A 16 -25.70 16.11 21.03
CA LEU A 16 -25.68 15.11 19.96
C LEU A 16 -25.35 15.64 18.53
N LEU A 17 -24.66 16.77 18.38
CA LEU A 17 -24.23 17.28 17.06
C LEU A 17 -22.70 17.41 16.90
N CYS A 18 -21.94 16.46 17.45
CA CYS A 18 -20.52 16.27 17.11
C CYS A 18 -20.22 14.85 16.59
N PHE A 19 -21.17 14.24 15.87
CA PHE A 19 -20.82 13.11 15.01
C PHE A 19 -20.35 13.68 13.68
N ALA A 20 -19.02 13.78 13.54
CA ALA A 20 -18.39 13.87 12.25
C ALA A 20 -19.00 12.80 11.33
N ASP A 21 -19.54 13.24 10.18
CA ASP A 21 -20.07 12.38 9.15
C ASP A 21 -19.05 11.28 8.85
N ARG A 22 -19.37 10.04 9.24
CA ARG A 22 -18.59 8.88 8.86
C ARG A 22 -18.75 8.73 7.35
N ALA A 23 -17.65 8.89 6.62
CA ALA A 23 -17.58 8.56 5.21
C ALA A 23 -18.20 7.17 4.98
N SER A 24 -19.12 7.08 4.02
CA SER A 24 -19.88 5.89 3.68
C SER A 24 -19.87 5.74 2.16
N ALA A 25 -19.67 4.52 1.64
CA ALA A 25 -19.75 4.22 0.21
C ALA A 25 -21.10 4.61 -0.41
N ASN A 26 -22.13 4.67 0.42
CA ASN A 26 -23.50 5.02 0.06
C ASN A 26 -23.83 6.48 0.40
N SER A 27 -22.84 7.30 0.72
CA SER A 27 -23.08 8.73 0.94
C SER A 27 -23.44 9.41 -0.37
N GLU A 28 -24.37 10.36 -0.30
CA GLU A 28 -24.76 11.19 -1.43
C GLU A 28 -23.53 11.93 -1.99
N GLN A 29 -22.64 12.37 -1.11
CA GLN A 29 -21.39 13.03 -1.50
C GLN A 29 -20.49 12.10 -2.33
N CYS A 30 -20.37 10.82 -1.95
CA CYS A 30 -19.57 9.86 -2.70
C CYS A 30 -20.13 9.65 -4.12
N ARG A 31 -21.46 9.52 -4.25
CA ARG A 31 -22.12 9.35 -5.55
C ARG A 31 -21.84 10.51 -6.49
N GLN A 32 -21.96 11.73 -5.98
CA GLN A 32 -21.72 12.96 -6.75
C GLN A 32 -20.25 13.07 -7.19
N ILE A 33 -19.31 12.74 -6.31
CA ILE A 33 -17.87 12.79 -6.65
C ILE A 33 -17.51 11.77 -7.74
N ARG A 34 -18.07 10.56 -7.68
CA ARG A 34 -17.89 9.53 -8.72
C ARG A 34 -18.43 9.98 -10.08
N GLU A 35 -19.58 10.65 -10.09
CA GLU A 35 -20.19 11.16 -11.31
C GLU A 35 -19.32 12.24 -11.97
N VAL A 36 -18.85 13.21 -11.19
CA VAL A 36 -17.95 14.27 -11.68
C VAL A 36 -16.65 13.68 -12.23
N ARG A 37 -16.06 12.71 -11.53
CA ARG A 37 -14.84 12.04 -12.00
C ARG A 37 -15.07 11.29 -13.32
N ARG A 38 -16.21 10.62 -13.49
CA ARG A 38 -16.58 9.93 -14.73
C ARG A 38 -16.71 10.90 -15.90
N LEU A 39 -17.31 12.07 -15.68
CA LEU A 39 -17.43 13.12 -16.69
C LEU A 39 -16.05 13.69 -17.07
N ALA A 40 -15.19 13.95 -16.07
CA ALA A 40 -13.83 14.43 -16.31
C ALA A 40 -12.99 13.46 -17.15
N MET A 41 -13.09 12.14 -16.87
CA MET A 41 -12.45 11.11 -17.69
C MET A 41 -12.97 11.07 -19.14
N GLY A 42 -14.27 11.32 -19.34
CA GLY A 42 -14.88 11.42 -20.67
C GLY A 42 -14.27 12.55 -21.52
N GLU A 43 -13.85 13.62 -20.87
CA GLU A 43 -13.24 14.80 -21.51
C GLU A 43 -11.70 14.76 -21.50
N ARG A 44 -11.08 13.63 -21.11
CA ARG A 44 -9.62 13.47 -20.94
C ARG A 44 -9.00 14.45 -19.94
N LEU A 45 -9.79 14.92 -18.98
CA LEU A 45 -9.34 15.71 -17.84
C LEU A 45 -8.99 14.75 -16.70
N GLU A 46 -7.85 14.07 -16.82
CA GLU A 46 -7.33 13.21 -15.75
C GLU A 46 -6.81 14.08 -14.60
N ASP A 47 -7.59 14.23 -13.53
CA ASP A 47 -7.23 15.05 -12.37
C ASP A 47 -6.97 14.18 -11.13
N GLU A 48 -5.72 14.17 -10.67
CA GLU A 48 -5.26 13.54 -9.44
C GLU A 48 -6.01 14.07 -8.20
N ASN A 49 -6.49 15.32 -8.26
CA ASN A 49 -7.30 15.91 -7.19
C ASN A 49 -8.68 15.27 -7.10
N LEU A 50 -9.30 14.88 -8.22
CA LEU A 50 -10.61 14.20 -8.21
C LEU A 50 -10.50 12.78 -7.67
N ALA A 51 -9.41 12.07 -7.99
CA ALA A 51 -9.11 10.77 -7.40
C ALA A 51 -8.89 10.88 -5.89
N THR A 52 -8.17 11.91 -5.45
CA THR A 52 -7.93 12.22 -4.02
C THR A 52 -9.24 12.56 -3.31
N LEU A 53 -10.13 13.31 -3.97
CA LEU A 53 -11.43 13.70 -3.44
C LEU A 53 -12.35 12.47 -3.29
N GLU A 54 -12.40 11.59 -4.29
CA GLU A 54 -13.17 10.35 -4.20
C GLU A 54 -12.69 9.48 -3.02
N ASN A 55 -11.38 9.30 -2.89
CA ASN A 55 -10.78 8.53 -1.79
C ASN A 55 -11.09 9.12 -0.40
N ARG A 56 -11.24 10.45 -0.30
CA ARG A 56 -11.54 11.12 0.96
C ARG A 56 -13.00 10.94 1.40
N TYR A 57 -13.94 10.91 0.45
CA TYR A 57 -15.38 10.96 0.75
C TYR A 57 -16.13 9.65 0.52
N CYS A 58 -15.57 8.72 -0.25
CA CYS A 58 -16.10 7.39 -0.49
C CYS A 58 -15.38 6.35 0.38
N ALA A 59 -15.94 5.98 1.53
CA ALA A 59 -15.45 4.80 2.25
C ALA A 59 -15.82 3.54 1.47
N THR A 60 -14.81 2.72 1.14
CA THR A 60 -14.83 1.48 0.34
C THR A 60 -14.87 1.66 -1.19
N ALA A 61 -13.74 2.06 -1.75
CA ALA A 61 -12.73 1.08 -2.14
C ALA A 61 -11.43 1.50 -1.44
N GLN A 62 -10.56 0.56 -1.09
CA GLN A 62 -9.20 0.89 -0.67
C GLN A 62 -8.68 2.03 -1.55
N PRO A 63 -8.09 3.09 -0.96
CA PRO A 63 -7.14 3.88 -1.71
C PRO A 63 -6.21 2.88 -2.37
N SER A 64 -6.05 2.94 -3.68
CA SER A 64 -5.09 2.12 -4.42
C SER A 64 -3.63 2.37 -3.98
N THR A 65 -3.41 3.05 -2.86
CA THR A 65 -2.15 3.32 -2.19
C THR A 65 -1.96 2.55 -0.87
N ALA A 66 -2.97 1.82 -0.38
CA ALA A 66 -2.78 0.84 0.69
C ALA A 66 -2.78 -0.56 0.08
N VAL A 67 -1.59 -1.04 -0.28
CA VAL A 67 -1.36 -2.46 -0.56
C VAL A 67 -1.55 -3.21 0.77
N ALA A 68 -2.80 -3.41 1.16
CA ALA A 68 -3.16 -4.26 2.29
C ALA A 68 -2.71 -5.68 1.96
N ALA A 69 -2.19 -6.38 2.96
CA ALA A 69 -1.84 -7.79 2.83
C ALA A 69 -3.00 -8.56 2.16
N PRO A 70 -2.73 -9.38 1.14
CA PRO A 70 -3.75 -10.19 0.52
C PRO A 70 -4.38 -11.12 1.58
N LEU A 71 -5.69 -11.27 1.52
CA LEU A 71 -6.44 -12.17 2.41
C LEU A 71 -5.81 -13.58 2.36
N SER A 72 -5.86 -14.32 3.47
CA SER A 72 -5.25 -15.66 3.65
C SER A 72 -5.67 -16.72 2.61
N THR A 73 -6.63 -16.41 1.74
CA THR A 73 -7.17 -17.27 0.68
C THR A 73 -6.83 -16.78 -0.74
N ALA A 74 -5.98 -15.76 -0.88
CA ALA A 74 -5.64 -15.21 -2.17
C ALA A 74 -4.86 -16.22 -3.06
N PRO A 75 -5.06 -16.20 -4.38
CA PRO A 75 -4.28 -17.02 -5.31
C PRO A 75 -2.77 -16.78 -5.17
N PRO A 76 -1.91 -17.80 -5.36
CA PRO A 76 -0.45 -17.65 -5.23
C PRO A 76 0.13 -16.54 -6.10
N ASP A 77 -0.37 -16.39 -7.33
CA ASP A 77 0.08 -15.34 -8.24
C ASP A 77 -0.30 -13.93 -7.76
N CYS A 78 -1.45 -13.79 -7.10
CA CYS A 78 -1.85 -12.52 -6.48
C CYS A 78 -0.90 -12.16 -5.34
N VAL A 79 -0.55 -13.15 -4.50
CA VAL A 79 0.44 -12.97 -3.42
C VAL A 79 1.79 -12.56 -3.99
N ASP A 80 2.29 -13.29 -4.99
CA ASP A 80 3.57 -13.02 -5.61
C ASP A 80 3.61 -11.62 -6.24
N LEU A 81 2.61 -11.26 -7.04
CA LEU A 81 2.50 -9.94 -7.65
C LEU A 81 2.35 -8.83 -6.61
N THR A 82 1.72 -9.11 -5.48
CA THR A 82 1.64 -8.15 -4.38
C THR A 82 3.01 -7.87 -3.76
N VAL A 83 3.85 -8.90 -3.57
CA VAL A 83 5.24 -8.69 -3.14
C VAL A 83 6.02 -7.93 -4.21
N MET A 84 5.90 -8.32 -5.49
CA MET A 84 6.59 -7.64 -6.60
C MET A 84 6.23 -6.17 -6.69
N THR A 85 4.95 -5.81 -6.63
CA THR A 85 4.49 -4.42 -6.67
C THR A 85 5.14 -3.60 -5.56
N ARG A 86 5.10 -4.12 -4.33
CA ARG A 86 5.68 -3.45 -3.15
C ARG A 86 7.18 -3.26 -3.29
N LEU A 87 7.92 -4.29 -3.71
CA LEU A 87 9.35 -4.17 -3.99
C LEU A 87 9.65 -3.17 -5.10
N ALA A 88 8.85 -3.15 -6.16
CA ALA A 88 9.00 -2.18 -7.24
C ALA A 88 8.77 -0.74 -6.77
N GLN A 89 7.74 -0.52 -5.94
CA GLN A 89 7.45 0.79 -5.34
C GLN A 89 8.59 1.27 -4.42
N ILE A 90 9.23 0.36 -3.66
CA ILE A 90 10.38 0.68 -2.81
C ILE A 90 11.58 1.15 -3.67
N ALA A 91 11.89 0.43 -4.76
CA ALA A 91 13.09 0.70 -5.54
C ALA A 91 12.94 1.84 -6.56
N GLU A 92 11.79 1.95 -7.20
CA GLU A 92 11.55 2.84 -8.35
C GLU A 92 10.16 3.49 -8.26
N ALA A 93 9.90 4.19 -7.15
CA ALA A 93 8.65 4.89 -6.94
C ALA A 93 8.27 5.75 -8.17
N ARG A 94 7.03 5.60 -8.66
CA ARG A 94 6.44 6.36 -9.79
C ARG A 94 7.05 6.07 -11.18
N SER A 95 7.51 4.84 -11.42
CA SER A 95 7.91 4.40 -12.77
C SER A 95 6.77 3.70 -13.53
N ASP A 96 6.85 3.72 -14.87
CA ASP A 96 5.94 2.93 -15.72
C ASP A 96 6.04 1.42 -15.46
N LEU A 97 7.20 0.98 -14.96
CA LEU A 97 7.42 -0.38 -14.50
C LEU A 97 6.45 -0.75 -13.38
N VAL A 98 6.35 0.10 -12.35
CA VAL A 98 5.43 -0.13 -11.21
C VAL A 98 3.98 -0.26 -11.71
N ARG A 99 3.54 0.65 -12.59
CA ARG A 99 2.17 0.62 -13.16
C ARG A 99 1.86 -0.68 -13.89
N LEU A 100 2.83 -1.19 -14.65
CA LEU A 100 2.68 -2.47 -15.35
C LEU A 100 2.55 -3.65 -14.39
N VAL A 101 3.37 -3.70 -13.33
CA VAL A 101 3.27 -4.75 -12.30
C VAL A 101 1.94 -4.66 -11.56
N GLU A 102 1.52 -3.45 -11.18
CA GLU A 102 0.23 -3.19 -10.52
C GLU A 102 -0.96 -3.65 -11.38
N SER A 103 -0.94 -3.36 -12.68
CA SER A 103 -2.02 -3.81 -13.58
C SER A 103 -2.15 -5.34 -13.60
N GLN A 104 -1.03 -6.06 -13.55
CA GLN A 104 -1.03 -7.53 -13.49
C GLN A 104 -1.52 -8.03 -12.13
N GLN A 105 -1.10 -7.38 -11.04
CA GLN A 105 -1.57 -7.69 -9.69
C GLN A 105 -3.08 -7.55 -9.59
N GLN A 106 -3.65 -6.45 -10.10
CA GLN A 106 -5.10 -6.21 -10.06
C GLN A 106 -5.88 -7.31 -10.78
N LEU A 107 -5.39 -7.77 -11.94
CA LEU A 107 -5.99 -8.90 -12.64
C LEU A 107 -5.83 -10.20 -11.85
N ALA A 108 -4.63 -10.52 -11.37
CA ALA A 108 -4.36 -11.73 -10.60
C ALA A 108 -5.20 -11.85 -9.33
N CYS A 109 -5.42 -10.73 -8.65
CA CYS A 109 -6.20 -10.68 -7.42
C CYS A 109 -7.71 -10.55 -7.67
N GLY A 110 -8.13 -9.96 -8.80
CA GLY A 110 -9.53 -9.68 -9.11
C GLY A 110 -10.26 -10.79 -9.87
N VAL A 111 -9.57 -11.59 -10.69
CA VAL A 111 -10.17 -12.64 -11.52
C VAL A 111 -9.59 -14.03 -11.23
N ALA A 112 -9.57 -14.38 -9.94
CA ALA A 112 -8.94 -15.58 -9.39
C ALA A 112 -9.27 -16.89 -10.11
N GLU A 113 -10.50 -17.07 -10.59
CA GLU A 113 -10.95 -18.33 -11.24
C GLU A 113 -10.34 -18.57 -12.63
N GLN A 114 -9.84 -17.52 -13.29
CA GLN A 114 -9.27 -17.61 -14.64
C GLN A 114 -7.75 -17.35 -14.66
N TRP A 115 -7.16 -17.14 -13.49
CA TRP A 115 -5.74 -16.84 -13.32
C TRP A 115 -4.92 -18.09 -13.00
N GLY A 116 -3.62 -18.08 -13.34
CA GLY A 116 -2.74 -19.26 -13.18
C GLY A 116 -2.04 -19.75 -14.46
N ARG A 117 -1.84 -18.85 -15.44
CA ARG A 117 -1.09 -19.20 -16.66
C ARG A 117 0.37 -19.50 -16.31
N SER A 118 0.92 -20.53 -16.95
CA SER A 118 2.34 -20.88 -16.81
C SER A 118 3.26 -19.90 -17.54
N VAL A 119 2.73 -19.14 -18.50
CA VAL A 119 3.46 -18.08 -19.21
C VAL A 119 2.59 -16.83 -19.25
N LEU A 120 3.18 -15.69 -18.88
CA LEU A 120 2.58 -14.37 -18.95
C LEU A 120 3.59 -13.40 -19.53
N ASN A 121 3.14 -12.48 -20.38
CA ASN A 121 3.95 -11.44 -20.97
C ASN A 121 3.38 -10.06 -20.61
N TYR A 122 4.26 -9.09 -20.39
CA TYR A 122 3.89 -7.69 -20.33
C TYR A 122 3.54 -7.14 -21.72
N PRO A 123 2.80 -6.04 -21.81
CA PRO A 123 2.50 -5.37 -23.08
C PRO A 123 3.74 -4.95 -23.88
N ASN A 124 4.88 -4.74 -23.20
CA ASN A 124 6.16 -4.42 -23.83
C ASN A 124 6.90 -5.65 -24.40
N GLY A 125 6.29 -6.83 -24.38
CA GLY A 125 6.84 -8.07 -24.92
C GLY A 125 7.75 -8.86 -23.97
N GLN A 126 8.08 -8.33 -22.80
CA GLN A 126 8.88 -9.05 -21.80
C GLN A 126 8.06 -10.15 -21.12
N THR A 127 8.68 -11.30 -20.86
CA THR A 127 8.04 -12.40 -20.13
C THR A 127 7.90 -12.04 -18.65
N ALA A 128 6.68 -11.76 -18.20
CA ALA A 128 6.36 -11.47 -16.81
C ALA A 128 6.48 -12.72 -15.93
N LYS A 129 6.00 -13.87 -16.42
CA LYS A 129 6.00 -15.14 -15.67
C LYS A 129 6.40 -16.29 -16.57
N PHE A 130 7.24 -17.17 -16.06
CA PHE A 130 7.48 -18.49 -16.63
C PHE A 130 7.51 -19.53 -15.51
N ARG A 131 6.54 -20.45 -15.53
CA ARG A 131 6.25 -21.41 -14.46
C ARG A 131 5.99 -20.68 -13.14
N SER A 132 6.90 -20.78 -12.18
CA SER A 132 6.84 -20.12 -10.86
C SER A 132 7.80 -18.93 -10.74
N ASN A 133 8.53 -18.61 -11.82
CA ASN A 133 9.49 -17.52 -11.83
C ASN A 133 8.83 -16.26 -12.38
N TRP A 134 9.16 -15.13 -11.79
CA TRP A 134 8.65 -13.83 -12.18
C TRP A 134 9.79 -12.91 -12.59
N ASN A 135 9.52 -12.06 -13.58
CA ASN A 135 10.41 -10.97 -13.98
C ASN A 135 9.63 -9.65 -13.93
N TYR A 136 10.36 -8.56 -13.77
CA TYR A 136 9.85 -7.21 -13.94
C TYR A 136 9.74 -6.84 -15.43
N PRO A 137 8.96 -5.79 -15.76
CA PRO A 137 8.85 -5.25 -17.12
C PRO A 137 10.18 -4.84 -17.77
N ASN A 138 11.22 -4.54 -16.98
CA ASN A 138 12.56 -4.23 -17.50
C ASN A 138 13.42 -5.50 -17.78
N GLY A 139 12.86 -6.69 -17.62
CA GLY A 139 13.53 -7.97 -17.84
C GLY A 139 14.32 -8.50 -16.63
N GLN A 140 14.41 -7.74 -15.54
CA GLN A 140 15.08 -8.21 -14.33
C GLN A 140 14.27 -9.31 -13.63
N ALA A 141 14.94 -10.34 -13.13
CA ALA A 141 14.29 -11.37 -12.34
C ALA A 141 13.71 -10.74 -11.06
N ALA A 142 12.43 -10.99 -10.79
CA ALA A 142 11.73 -10.52 -9.60
C ALA A 142 11.65 -11.62 -8.53
N ARG A 143 11.38 -12.85 -8.96
CA ARG A 143 11.30 -14.02 -8.09
C ARG A 143 11.91 -15.25 -8.75
N PHE A 144 12.82 -15.91 -8.05
CA PHE A 144 13.33 -17.23 -8.41
C PHE A 144 13.35 -18.13 -7.16
N GLY A 145 12.46 -19.11 -7.12
CA GLY A 145 12.24 -19.94 -5.93
C GLY A 145 11.78 -19.10 -4.72
N SER A 146 12.58 -19.07 -3.65
CA SER A 146 12.32 -18.27 -2.45
C SER A 146 13.08 -16.94 -2.41
N VAL A 147 13.82 -16.62 -3.48
CA VAL A 147 14.59 -15.37 -3.59
C VAL A 147 13.74 -14.31 -4.27
N TRP A 148 13.74 -13.12 -3.67
CA TRP A 148 13.10 -11.92 -4.20
C TRP A 148 14.15 -10.86 -4.51
N THR A 149 13.95 -10.15 -5.61
CA THR A 149 14.88 -9.13 -6.12
C THR A 149 14.10 -7.86 -6.45
N TYR A 150 14.73 -6.70 -6.32
CA TYR A 150 14.21 -5.41 -6.75
C TYR A 150 14.34 -5.23 -8.28
N PRO A 151 13.58 -4.31 -8.90
CA PRO A 151 13.76 -3.95 -10.31
C PRO A 151 15.17 -3.49 -10.69
N ASN A 152 15.93 -2.95 -9.73
CA ASN A 152 17.32 -2.53 -9.94
C ASN A 152 18.34 -3.70 -9.87
N GLY A 153 17.87 -4.94 -9.70
CA GLY A 153 18.71 -6.15 -9.66
C GLY A 153 19.27 -6.51 -8.28
N GLN A 154 19.06 -5.68 -7.24
CA GLN A 154 19.51 -6.01 -5.89
C GLN A 154 18.59 -7.05 -5.23
N THR A 155 19.17 -7.99 -4.48
CA THR A 155 18.40 -9.00 -3.75
C THR A 155 17.61 -8.35 -2.62
N ALA A 156 16.28 -8.43 -2.67
CA ALA A 156 15.38 -7.92 -1.64
C ALA A 156 15.24 -8.88 -0.45
N LYS A 157 14.97 -10.17 -0.72
CA LYS A 157 14.79 -11.19 0.32
C LYS A 157 15.45 -12.50 -0.05
N VAL A 158 16.16 -13.10 0.91
CA VAL A 158 16.62 -14.48 0.84
C VAL A 158 16.51 -15.11 2.23
N ALA A 159 15.76 -16.21 2.33
CA ALA A 159 15.43 -16.84 3.61
C ALA A 159 14.87 -15.81 4.62
N LEU A 160 15.51 -15.67 5.79
CA LEU A 160 15.12 -14.73 6.85
C LEU A 160 15.83 -13.36 6.74
N ARG A 161 16.51 -13.09 5.64
CA ARG A 161 17.23 -11.84 5.40
C ARG A 161 16.46 -10.93 4.45
N TRP A 162 16.35 -9.67 4.82
CA TRP A 162 15.91 -8.58 3.95
C TRP A 162 17.05 -7.61 3.69
N ASN A 163 17.11 -7.05 2.49
CA ASN A 163 18.00 -5.94 2.15
C ASN A 163 17.21 -4.77 1.58
N TYR A 164 17.75 -3.57 1.74
CA TYR A 164 17.27 -2.35 1.08
C TYR A 164 17.71 -2.32 -0.40
N PRO A 165 17.10 -1.47 -1.25
CA PRO A 165 17.49 -1.31 -2.65
C PRO A 165 18.93 -0.86 -2.89
N ASN A 166 19.61 -0.28 -1.89
CA ASN A 166 21.04 0.04 -1.95
C ASN A 166 21.95 -1.15 -1.60
N GLY A 167 21.40 -2.34 -1.39
CA GLY A 167 22.14 -3.56 -1.03
C GLY A 167 22.47 -3.71 0.46
N GLN A 168 22.20 -2.69 1.29
CA GLN A 168 22.42 -2.80 2.74
C GLN A 168 21.41 -3.78 3.36
N THR A 169 21.87 -4.57 4.35
CA THR A 169 20.96 -5.44 5.10
C THR A 169 19.92 -4.58 5.84
N ALA A 170 18.66 -4.94 5.72
CA ALA A 170 17.55 -4.33 6.44
C ALA A 170 17.13 -5.17 7.66
N LYS A 171 17.11 -6.49 7.51
CA LYS A 171 16.81 -7.44 8.58
C LYS A 171 17.66 -8.69 8.43
N SER A 172 18.17 -9.21 9.55
CA SER A 172 18.82 -10.52 9.61
C SER A 172 18.39 -11.24 10.88
N GLY A 173 17.57 -12.29 10.73
CA GLY A 173 16.92 -12.93 11.89
C GLY A 173 15.91 -11.99 12.53
N SER A 174 16.09 -11.65 13.80
CA SER A 174 15.25 -10.69 14.55
C SER A 174 15.85 -9.26 14.58
N THR A 175 17.09 -9.08 14.12
CA THR A 175 17.78 -7.78 14.17
C THR A 175 17.44 -6.95 12.94
N TRP A 176 17.02 -5.71 13.17
CA TRP A 176 16.80 -4.70 12.15
C TRP A 176 18.03 -3.80 11.98
N TYR A 177 18.09 -3.09 10.85
CA TYR A 177 19.18 -2.20 10.50
C TYR A 177 18.60 -0.97 9.82
N TYR A 178 19.22 0.19 10.06
CA TYR A 178 18.93 1.39 9.29
C TYR A 178 19.42 1.23 7.84
N PRO A 179 18.87 2.01 6.88
CA PRO A 179 19.32 2.00 5.48
C PRO A 179 20.80 2.33 5.24
N ASN A 180 21.49 2.90 6.25
CA ASN A 180 22.94 3.13 6.25
C ASN A 180 23.76 1.95 6.80
N GLY A 181 23.13 0.81 7.10
CA GLY A 181 23.78 -0.41 7.59
C GLY A 181 24.02 -0.46 9.10
N LYS A 182 23.70 0.58 9.87
CA LYS A 182 23.85 0.54 11.34
C LYS A 182 22.75 -0.34 11.97
N PRO A 183 23.08 -1.18 12.98
CA PRO A 183 22.08 -1.97 13.70
C PRO A 183 20.99 -1.09 14.35
N ALA A 184 19.76 -1.58 14.35
CA ALA A 184 18.59 -0.94 14.93
C ALA A 184 17.68 -1.96 15.62
N GLY A 185 17.03 -1.57 16.70
CA GLY A 185 15.83 -2.25 17.17
C GLY A 185 14.64 -1.90 16.27
N PHE A 186 13.63 -2.77 16.21
CA PHE A 186 12.39 -2.50 15.46
C PHE A 186 11.77 -1.14 15.87
N GLU A 187 11.60 -0.92 17.17
CA GLU A 187 11.02 0.33 17.71
C GLU A 187 11.84 1.57 17.33
N ASN A 188 13.16 1.47 17.41
CA ASN A 188 14.06 2.58 17.07
C ASN A 188 13.99 2.90 15.57
N LEU A 189 13.94 1.89 14.71
CA LEU A 189 13.83 2.06 13.27
C LEU A 189 12.51 2.73 12.88
N VAL A 190 11.39 2.24 13.44
CA VAL A 190 10.05 2.79 13.17
C VAL A 190 9.93 4.21 13.72
N SER A 191 10.40 4.46 14.95
CA SER A 191 10.38 5.81 15.56
C SER A 191 11.19 6.81 14.74
N TRP A 192 12.41 6.42 14.32
CA TRP A 192 13.24 7.24 13.44
C TRP A 192 12.52 7.56 12.12
N ALA A 193 11.98 6.54 11.45
CA ALA A 193 11.30 6.72 10.16
C ALA A 193 10.10 7.66 10.28
N CYS A 194 9.29 7.49 11.33
CA CYS A 194 8.14 8.35 11.61
C CYS A 194 8.52 9.78 11.96
N SER A 195 9.69 10.01 12.57
CA SER A 195 10.17 11.38 12.83
C SER A 195 10.50 12.14 11.53
N ILE A 196 10.87 11.43 10.46
CA ILE A 196 11.15 12.01 9.13
C ILE A 196 9.86 12.21 8.32
N LEU A 197 8.96 11.21 8.32
CA LEU A 197 7.72 11.21 7.52
C LEU A 197 6.67 12.19 8.04
N GLY A 198 6.71 12.52 9.34
CA GLY A 198 5.68 13.32 9.99
C GLY A 198 4.48 12.49 10.44
N ARG A 199 3.61 13.11 11.26
CA ARG A 199 2.55 12.43 12.01
C ARG A 199 1.53 11.71 11.11
N ASP A 200 0.99 12.41 10.12
CA ASP A 200 -0.14 11.90 9.34
C ASP A 200 0.28 10.75 8.41
N GLU A 201 1.40 10.92 7.69
CA GLU A 201 1.96 9.87 6.82
C GLU A 201 2.37 8.64 7.64
N CYS A 202 3.05 8.84 8.77
CA CYS A 202 3.41 7.74 9.66
C CYS A 202 2.18 6.97 10.16
N ALA A 203 1.12 7.65 10.59
CA ALA A 203 -0.08 7.01 11.14
C ALA A 203 -0.72 6.04 10.13
N THR A 204 -0.80 6.43 8.86
CA THR A 204 -1.32 5.55 7.80
C THR A 204 -0.45 4.30 7.61
N ARG A 205 0.87 4.43 7.69
CA ARG A 205 1.80 3.30 7.50
C ARG A 205 1.88 2.36 8.70
N LEU A 206 1.72 2.87 9.91
CA LEU A 206 1.70 2.05 11.13
C LEU A 206 0.54 1.03 11.14
N LEU A 207 -0.56 1.30 10.45
CA LEU A 207 -1.66 0.34 10.32
C LEU A 207 -1.21 -0.96 9.64
N ALA A 208 -0.28 -0.89 8.68
CA ALA A 208 0.27 -2.05 7.97
C ALA A 208 1.24 -2.89 8.82
N LEU A 209 1.74 -2.35 9.94
CA LEU A 209 2.65 -3.06 10.86
C LEU A 209 1.94 -3.90 11.92
N ARG A 210 0.61 -3.79 12.02
CA ARG A 210 -0.18 -4.47 13.04
C ARG A 210 -0.37 -5.95 12.68
N ASN A 211 0.69 -6.74 12.87
CA ASN A 211 0.73 -8.20 13.10
C ASN A 211 2.20 -8.65 13.10
N THR A 212 2.79 -8.74 14.30
CA THR A 212 4.18 -9.17 14.48
C THR A 212 4.23 -10.69 14.41
N ASP A 213 4.40 -11.22 13.19
CA ASP A 213 5.10 -12.48 12.84
C ASP A 213 4.94 -12.88 11.34
N ASP A 214 4.61 -11.95 10.43
CA ASP A 214 4.39 -12.28 9.01
C ASP A 214 5.28 -11.46 8.05
N VAL A 215 5.52 -12.02 6.86
CA VAL A 215 6.29 -11.41 5.77
C VAL A 215 5.77 -10.01 5.40
N TRP A 216 4.47 -9.76 5.58
CA TRP A 216 3.85 -8.48 5.27
C TRP A 216 4.23 -7.35 6.21
N SER A 217 4.39 -7.64 7.51
CA SER A 217 4.83 -6.64 8.48
C SER A 217 6.33 -6.37 8.35
N GLU A 218 7.12 -7.40 8.01
CA GLU A 218 8.53 -7.20 7.63
C GLU A 218 8.66 -6.29 6.40
N LEU A 219 7.88 -6.56 5.35
CA LEU A 219 7.88 -5.76 4.13
C LEU A 219 7.37 -4.33 4.37
N ALA A 220 6.35 -4.15 5.22
CA ALA A 220 5.88 -2.81 5.61
C ALA A 220 6.93 -2.03 6.42
N THR A 221 7.70 -2.72 7.27
CA THR A 221 8.80 -2.10 8.01
C THR A 221 9.91 -1.65 7.06
N LEU A 222 10.25 -2.49 6.09
CA LEU A 222 11.22 -2.21 5.04
C LEU A 222 10.83 -0.97 4.21
N GLU A 223 9.57 -0.90 3.78
CA GLU A 223 9.01 0.26 3.07
C GLU A 223 9.11 1.55 3.87
N LEU A 224 8.65 1.51 5.12
CA LEU A 224 8.64 2.67 6.01
C LEU A 224 10.06 3.24 6.19
N ALA A 225 11.02 2.36 6.50
CA ALA A 225 12.41 2.74 6.72
C ALA A 225 13.05 3.30 5.44
N TRP A 226 12.79 2.68 4.29
CA TRP A 226 13.35 3.13 3.01
C TRP A 226 12.76 4.47 2.54
N GLN A 227 11.45 4.67 2.71
CA GLN A 227 10.79 5.93 2.38
C GLN A 227 11.35 7.08 3.23
N ALA A 228 11.55 6.87 4.53
CA ALA A 228 12.19 7.86 5.39
C ALA A 228 13.63 8.17 4.93
N TYR A 229 14.40 7.15 4.55
CA TYR A 229 15.76 7.34 4.06
C TYR A 229 15.82 8.17 2.78
N THR A 230 15.00 7.85 1.78
CA THR A 230 14.97 8.58 0.50
C THR A 230 14.58 10.04 0.66
N ILE A 231 13.62 10.34 1.55
CA ILE A 231 13.25 11.72 1.90
C ILE A 231 14.42 12.43 2.59
N ASN A 232 15.06 11.79 3.57
CA ASN A 232 16.17 12.40 4.28
C ASN A 232 17.36 12.68 3.36
N SER A 233 17.72 11.75 2.48
CA SER A 233 18.82 11.92 1.52
C SER A 233 18.54 12.97 0.45
N SER A 234 17.27 13.30 0.19
CA SER A 234 16.91 14.37 -0.77
C SER A 234 16.99 15.78 -0.19
N ARG A 235 17.18 15.90 1.13
CA ARG A 235 17.29 17.19 1.84
C ARG A 235 18.73 17.64 2.08
N GLU A 236 19.70 16.76 1.85
CA GLU A 236 21.14 17.02 1.94
C GLU A 236 21.69 17.43 0.57
#